data_AF-A0A6A7GCD8-F1
#
_entry.id   AF-A0A6A7GCD8-F1
#
_cell.length_a   1.000
_cell.length_b   1.000
_cell.length_c   1.000
_cell.angle_alpha   90.00
_cell.angle_beta   90.00
_cell.angle_gamma   90.00
#
_symmetry.space_group_name_H-M   'P 1'
#
loop_
_entity.id
_entity.type
_entity.pdbx_description
1 polymer ?
#
loop_
_entity_poly.entity_id
_entity_poly.type
_entity_poly.pdbx_seq_one_letter_code
_entity_poly.pdbx_strand_id
1 'polypeptide(L)'
;MIYEKLSEDIKKKIKDNERLTEVSQMFLDSTTGNMIDLISLLANKLQINGDLKPYCYLSNIDVIDTVITHDHSKIIENIWKEGKVHNIFQENKLSDSSVNLFKVLGNYEHTERIILTSQNMKKVMKLKLYDKFWKELNESLYNKNLILLGINLDSDTKDILNLGFSKMDLSTTSKYFVTSSPLSLEDESWLISNEFKFVYDDDRD
;
A
#
# COMPACT_ATOMS: atom_id res chain seq x y z
N MET A 1 15.16 5.19 -14.14
CA MET A 1 14.10 4.20 -13.85
C MET A 1 12.73 4.60 -14.42
N ILE A 2 11.97 5.54 -13.84
CA ILE A 2 10.93 6.29 -14.61
C ILE A 2 11.51 7.64 -15.00
N TYR A 3 12.10 8.33 -14.01
CA TYR A 3 12.79 9.60 -14.17
C TYR A 3 13.74 9.67 -15.37
N GLU A 4 14.61 8.66 -15.55
CA GLU A 4 15.54 8.59 -16.69
C GLU A 4 14.87 8.59 -18.07
N LYS A 5 13.65 8.04 -18.17
CA LYS A 5 12.87 7.99 -19.42
C LYS A 5 12.06 9.25 -19.68
N LEU A 6 11.99 10.17 -18.71
CA LEU A 6 11.32 11.45 -18.89
C LEU A 6 12.20 12.41 -19.69
N SER A 7 11.56 13.34 -20.42
CA SER A 7 12.28 14.41 -21.11
C SER A 7 12.99 15.32 -20.09
N GLU A 8 14.07 15.99 -20.51
CA GLU A 8 14.81 16.92 -19.63
C GLU A 8 13.92 18.06 -19.10
N ASP A 9 12.93 18.48 -19.87
CA ASP A 9 11.95 19.48 -19.43
C ASP A 9 11.03 18.97 -18.30
N ILE A 10 10.68 17.68 -18.32
CA ILE A 10 9.89 17.05 -17.24
C ILE A 10 10.79 16.78 -16.03
N LYS A 11 12.03 16.31 -16.24
CA LYS A 11 13.01 16.11 -15.15
C LYS A 11 13.26 17.39 -14.37
N LYS A 12 13.37 18.54 -15.05
CA LYS A 12 13.49 19.85 -14.40
C LYS A 12 12.29 20.21 -13.51
N LYS A 13 11.08 19.74 -13.84
CA LYS A 13 9.87 19.93 -13.02
C LYS A 13 9.81 19.00 -11.80
N ILE A 14 10.56 17.89 -11.81
CA ILE A 14 10.57 16.88 -10.74
C ILE A 14 11.60 17.20 -9.65
N LYS A 15 12.53 18.14 -9.89
CA LYS A 15 13.64 18.46 -8.97
C LYS A 15 13.23 18.81 -7.53
N ASP A 16 11.94 19.03 -7.26
CA ASP A 16 11.43 19.39 -5.94
C ASP A 16 10.40 18.38 -5.35
N ASN A 17 10.06 17.27 -6.03
CA ASN A 17 9.08 16.30 -5.52
C ASN A 17 9.40 14.84 -5.88
N GLU A 18 9.82 14.05 -4.88
CA GLU A 18 10.22 12.64 -5.00
C GLU A 18 9.04 11.64 -4.98
N ARG A 19 7.80 12.11 -5.11
CA ARG A 19 6.59 11.27 -5.02
C ARG A 19 6.43 10.39 -6.26
N LEU A 20 6.36 9.08 -6.07
CA LEU A 20 6.12 8.10 -7.12
C LEU A 20 4.80 8.37 -7.84
N THR A 21 3.74 8.73 -7.12
CA THR A 21 2.42 9.00 -7.71
C THR A 21 2.41 10.20 -8.65
N GLU A 22 3.26 11.21 -8.38
CA GLU A 22 3.42 12.40 -9.21
C GLU A 22 4.32 12.12 -10.41
N VAL A 23 5.47 11.47 -10.18
CA VAL A 23 6.39 11.05 -11.25
C VAL A 23 5.68 10.13 -12.25
N SER A 24 4.83 9.24 -11.76
CA SER A 24 4.00 8.35 -12.59
C SER A 24 2.96 9.14 -13.39
N GLN A 25 2.31 10.14 -12.81
CA GLN A 25 1.40 11.03 -13.54
C GLN A 25 2.14 11.77 -14.67
N MET A 26 3.28 12.37 -14.37
CA MET A 26 4.09 13.08 -15.36
C MET A 26 4.58 12.17 -16.49
N PHE A 27 4.88 10.91 -16.18
CA PHE A 27 5.20 9.91 -17.20
C PHE A 27 4.01 9.70 -18.14
N LEU A 28 2.81 9.47 -17.60
CA LEU A 28 1.61 9.25 -18.42
C LEU A 28 1.16 10.50 -19.19
N ASP A 29 1.44 11.69 -18.67
CA ASP A 29 1.15 12.95 -19.36
C ASP A 29 2.14 13.25 -20.51
N SER A 30 3.25 12.51 -20.60
CA SER A 30 4.23 12.65 -21.67
C SER A 30 3.76 12.01 -22.98
N THR A 31 4.28 12.48 -24.11
CA THR A 31 3.88 11.97 -25.44
C THR A 31 4.19 10.50 -25.68
N THR A 32 5.11 9.92 -24.91
CA THR A 32 5.53 8.52 -25.02
C THR A 32 5.01 7.65 -23.87
N GLY A 33 4.35 8.24 -22.89
CA GLY A 33 3.88 7.55 -21.70
C GLY A 33 2.62 6.75 -21.94
N ASN A 34 2.61 5.50 -21.47
CA ASN A 34 1.38 4.73 -21.34
C ASN A 34 1.45 3.81 -20.11
N MET A 35 0.27 3.34 -19.68
CA MET A 35 0.13 2.59 -18.44
C MET A 35 0.83 1.24 -18.47
N ILE A 36 0.85 0.56 -19.61
CA ILE A 36 1.48 -0.75 -19.78
C ILE A 36 3.00 -0.62 -19.60
N ASP A 37 3.60 0.39 -20.22
CA ASP A 37 5.03 0.68 -20.09
C ASP A 37 5.41 1.08 -18.66
N LEU A 38 4.57 1.89 -18.01
CA LEU A 38 4.77 2.28 -16.60
C LEU A 38 4.78 1.05 -15.69
N ILE A 39 3.77 0.18 -15.82
CA ILE A 39 3.69 -1.07 -15.04
C ILE A 39 4.89 -1.96 -15.32
N SER A 40 5.28 -2.10 -16.60
CA SER A 40 6.43 -2.92 -16.98
C SER A 40 7.73 -2.39 -16.38
N LEU A 41 7.92 -1.07 -16.32
CA LEU A 41 9.09 -0.45 -15.68
C LEU A 41 9.14 -0.71 -14.18
N LEU A 42 8.00 -0.53 -13.49
CA LEU A 42 7.89 -0.73 -12.05
C LEU A 42 8.07 -2.21 -11.67
N ALA A 43 7.38 -3.11 -12.38
CA ALA A 43 7.45 -4.54 -12.12
C ALA A 43 8.85 -5.13 -12.31
N ASN A 44 9.57 -4.68 -13.36
CA ASN A 44 10.94 -5.13 -13.61
C ASN A 44 11.92 -4.70 -12.52
N LYS A 45 11.78 -3.48 -11.94
CA LYS A 45 12.69 -3.05 -10.87
C LYS A 45 12.42 -3.78 -9.56
N LEU A 46 11.16 -4.00 -9.23
CA LEU A 46 10.77 -4.71 -8.02
C LEU A 46 11.13 -6.20 -8.07
N GLN A 47 11.72 -6.70 -9.18
CA GLN A 47 12.07 -8.09 -9.39
C GLN A 47 10.91 -9.03 -9.01
N ILE A 48 9.69 -8.66 -9.42
CA ILE A 48 8.45 -9.42 -9.12
C ILE A 48 8.50 -10.85 -9.70
N ASN A 49 9.56 -11.18 -10.44
CA ASN A 49 9.86 -12.48 -11.00
C ASN A 49 10.50 -13.48 -10.00
N GLY A 50 10.67 -13.13 -8.72
CA GLY A 50 11.29 -14.00 -7.71
C GLY A 50 10.32 -14.64 -6.71
N ASP A 51 10.63 -15.85 -6.25
CA ASP A 51 9.96 -16.60 -5.16
C ASP A 51 10.13 -15.97 -3.76
N LEU A 52 10.47 -14.68 -3.68
CA LEU A 52 10.65 -13.97 -2.41
C LEU A 52 9.31 -13.90 -1.68
N LYS A 53 9.25 -14.58 -0.54
CA LYS A 53 8.12 -14.55 0.39
C LYS A 53 8.56 -13.89 1.70
N PRO A 54 8.88 -12.58 1.67
CA PRO A 54 9.19 -11.87 2.90
C PRO A 54 8.01 -12.01 3.86
N TYR A 55 8.28 -12.19 5.15
CA TYR A 55 7.24 -12.35 6.17
C TYR A 55 6.36 -13.60 6.03
N CYS A 56 6.79 -14.64 5.29
CA CYS A 56 6.00 -15.87 5.14
C CYS A 56 5.68 -16.56 6.47
N TYR A 57 6.49 -16.35 7.51
CA TYR A 57 6.22 -16.87 8.85
C TYR A 57 4.92 -16.34 9.44
N LEU A 58 4.43 -15.17 9.00
CA LEU A 58 3.17 -14.59 9.45
C LEU A 58 1.97 -15.44 9.07
N SER A 59 2.03 -16.23 7.99
CA SER A 59 0.92 -17.10 7.62
C SER A 59 0.73 -18.30 8.54
N ASN A 60 1.69 -18.57 9.43
CA ASN A 60 1.57 -19.59 10.48
C ASN A 60 0.96 -19.04 11.78
N ILE A 61 0.59 -17.75 11.82
CA ILE A 61 0.00 -17.12 12.99
C ILE A 61 -1.53 -17.09 12.82
N ASP A 62 -2.22 -18.01 13.51
CA ASP A 62 -3.67 -18.23 13.34
C ASP A 62 -4.55 -17.03 13.72
N VAL A 63 -4.03 -16.08 14.49
CA VAL A 63 -4.77 -14.86 14.89
C VAL A 63 -4.76 -13.78 13.80
N ILE A 64 -3.98 -13.94 12.73
CA ILE A 64 -3.98 -13.00 11.60
C ILE A 64 -5.08 -13.41 10.63
N ASP A 65 -6.17 -12.65 10.63
CA ASP A 65 -7.33 -12.88 9.76
C ASP A 65 -7.47 -11.82 8.65
N THR A 66 -6.66 -10.76 8.69
CA THR A 66 -6.73 -9.60 7.80
C THR A 66 -5.32 -9.10 7.51
N VAL A 67 -4.98 -8.96 6.23
CA VAL A 67 -3.71 -8.38 5.77
C VAL A 67 -4.04 -7.25 4.80
N ILE A 68 -3.44 -6.09 5.01
CA ILE A 68 -3.63 -4.91 4.17
C ILE A 68 -2.29 -4.60 3.52
N THR A 69 -2.30 -4.40 2.20
CA THR A 69 -1.10 -4.02 1.47
C THR A 69 -1.38 -2.88 0.49
N HIS A 70 -0.40 -1.99 0.35
CA HIS A 70 -0.31 -1.06 -0.76
C HIS A 70 0.56 -1.61 -1.91
N ASP A 71 1.15 -2.80 -1.75
CA ASP A 71 1.92 -3.48 -2.79
C ASP A 71 1.01 -4.06 -3.88
N HIS A 72 1.45 -3.93 -5.13
CA HIS A 72 0.68 -4.36 -6.31
C HIS A 72 0.99 -5.79 -6.78
N SER A 73 2.09 -6.39 -6.31
CA SER A 73 2.55 -7.74 -6.66
C SER A 73 1.71 -8.83 -6.00
N LYS A 74 1.98 -10.10 -6.34
CA LYS A 74 1.29 -11.26 -5.75
C LYS A 74 1.90 -11.78 -4.45
N ILE A 75 2.79 -11.03 -3.80
CA ILE A 75 3.56 -11.54 -2.65
C ILE A 75 2.63 -12.03 -1.54
N ILE A 76 1.60 -11.26 -1.16
CA ILE A 76 0.70 -11.66 -0.07
C ILE A 76 -0.19 -12.85 -0.47
N GLU A 77 -0.63 -12.92 -1.73
CA GLU A 77 -1.37 -14.07 -2.26
C GLU A 77 -0.51 -15.34 -2.28
N ASN A 78 0.80 -15.20 -2.52
CA ASN A 78 1.75 -16.32 -2.49
C ASN A 78 2.07 -16.80 -1.07
N ILE A 79 1.93 -15.92 -0.07
CA ILE A 79 2.11 -16.22 1.37
C ILE A 79 0.83 -16.86 1.94
N TRP A 80 -0.33 -16.24 1.69
CA TRP A 80 -1.65 -16.72 2.10
C TRP A 80 -2.41 -17.28 0.88
N LYS A 81 -2.05 -18.48 0.43
CA LYS A 81 -2.61 -19.10 -0.78
C LYS A 81 -4.13 -19.27 -0.77
N GLU A 82 -4.70 -19.56 0.40
CA GLU A 82 -6.15 -19.71 0.60
C GLU A 82 -6.83 -18.37 1.00
N GLY A 83 -6.05 -17.29 1.06
CA GLY A 83 -6.53 -15.96 1.42
C GLY A 83 -7.48 -15.40 0.37
N LYS A 84 -8.50 -14.68 0.83
CA LYS A 84 -9.49 -14.04 -0.03
C LYS A 84 -9.03 -12.63 -0.39
N VAL A 85 -8.74 -12.40 -1.68
CA VAL A 85 -8.30 -11.10 -2.17
C VAL A 85 -9.47 -10.12 -2.26
N HIS A 86 -9.29 -8.94 -1.68
CA HIS A 86 -10.18 -7.79 -1.77
C HIS A 86 -9.44 -6.67 -2.48
N ASN A 87 -9.86 -6.33 -3.69
CA ASN A 87 -9.24 -5.26 -4.46
C ASN A 87 -10.19 -4.06 -4.46
N ILE A 88 -9.65 -2.85 -4.32
CA ILE A 88 -10.46 -1.62 -4.32
C ILE A 88 -11.35 -1.43 -5.56
N PHE A 89 -11.01 -2.11 -6.67
CA PHE A 89 -11.79 -2.12 -7.91
C PHE A 89 -12.66 -3.38 -8.08
N GLN A 90 -12.51 -4.39 -7.23
CA GLN A 90 -13.25 -5.64 -7.30
C GLN A 90 -13.67 -6.07 -5.90
N GLU A 91 -14.94 -5.83 -5.64
CA GLU A 91 -15.59 -6.11 -4.37
C GLU A 91 -15.78 -7.61 -4.17
N ASN A 92 -15.39 -8.10 -3.00
CA ASN A 92 -15.62 -9.48 -2.57
C ASN A 92 -16.17 -9.44 -1.15
N LYS A 93 -17.16 -10.28 -0.83
CA LYS A 93 -17.65 -10.37 0.55
C LYS A 93 -16.51 -10.82 1.47
N LEU A 94 -16.49 -10.37 2.72
CA LEU A 94 -15.56 -10.90 3.73
C LEU A 94 -15.63 -12.44 3.84
N SER A 95 -14.50 -13.04 4.21
CA SER A 95 -14.37 -14.46 4.52
C SER A 95 -14.24 -14.63 6.03
N ASP A 96 -15.05 -15.50 6.61
CA ASP A 96 -14.88 -15.93 8.00
C ASP A 96 -13.97 -17.15 8.13
N SER A 97 -13.67 -17.83 7.00
CA SER A 97 -12.93 -19.09 6.94
C SER A 97 -11.52 -18.94 6.38
N SER A 98 -11.13 -17.75 5.93
CA SER A 98 -9.79 -17.48 5.40
C SER A 98 -9.36 -16.04 5.61
N VAL A 99 -8.05 -15.80 5.56
CA VAL A 99 -7.46 -14.48 5.72
C VAL A 99 -7.97 -13.54 4.62
N ASN A 100 -8.44 -12.36 4.99
CA ASN A 100 -8.87 -11.32 4.07
C ASN A 100 -7.66 -10.48 3.63
N LEU A 101 -7.33 -10.51 2.34
CA LEU A 101 -6.16 -9.86 1.75
C LEU A 101 -6.57 -8.59 1.00
N PHE A 102 -6.50 -7.44 1.67
CA PHE A 102 -6.89 -6.15 1.11
C PHE A 102 -5.75 -5.49 0.32
N LYS A 103 -6.00 -5.24 -0.96
CA LYS A 103 -5.09 -4.52 -1.87
C LYS A 103 -5.65 -3.14 -2.17
N VAL A 104 -5.22 -2.16 -1.37
CA VAL A 104 -5.80 -0.80 -1.40
C VAL A 104 -5.44 -0.01 -2.65
N LEU A 105 -4.38 -0.42 -3.37
CA LEU A 105 -3.95 0.19 -4.63
C LEU A 105 -4.19 -0.67 -5.87
N GLY A 106 -4.87 -1.81 -5.74
CA GLY A 106 -5.06 -2.76 -6.83
C GLY A 106 -3.83 -3.64 -7.11
N ASN A 107 -3.71 -4.19 -8.32
CA ASN A 107 -2.62 -5.13 -8.66
C ASN A 107 -2.09 -4.94 -10.09
N TYR A 108 -0.90 -5.46 -10.37
CA TYR A 108 -0.25 -5.33 -11.69
C TYR A 108 -0.90 -6.15 -12.81
N GLU A 109 -1.80 -7.09 -12.50
CA GLU A 109 -2.45 -7.93 -13.53
C GLU A 109 -3.56 -7.22 -14.28
N HIS A 110 -4.13 -6.17 -13.69
CA HIS A 110 -5.25 -5.43 -14.23
C HIS A 110 -4.87 -3.95 -14.35
N THR A 111 -4.38 -3.57 -15.53
CA THR A 111 -3.87 -2.22 -15.81
C THR A 111 -4.94 -1.13 -15.63
N GLU A 112 -6.22 -1.50 -15.73
CA GLU A 112 -7.37 -0.64 -15.51
C GLU A 112 -7.83 -0.58 -14.04
N ARG A 113 -7.27 -1.45 -13.18
CA ARG A 113 -7.63 -1.63 -11.76
C ARG A 113 -6.42 -1.49 -10.86
N ILE A 114 -5.67 -0.41 -11.06
CA ILE A 114 -4.49 -0.09 -10.30
C ILE A 114 -4.41 1.42 -10.03
N ILE A 115 -3.89 1.78 -8.88
CA ILE A 115 -3.63 3.17 -8.48
C ILE A 115 -2.13 3.41 -8.54
N LEU A 116 -1.65 4.06 -9.61
CA LEU A 116 -0.23 4.45 -9.73
C LEU A 116 -0.03 5.96 -9.80
N THR A 117 -1.10 6.74 -9.98
CA THR A 117 -0.99 8.19 -10.16
C THR A 117 -1.75 8.98 -9.12
N SER A 118 -1.34 10.24 -8.94
CA SER A 118 -2.04 11.20 -8.09
C SER A 118 -3.50 11.42 -8.53
N GLN A 119 -3.79 11.30 -9.84
CA GLN A 119 -5.17 11.36 -10.34
C GLN A 119 -6.00 10.14 -9.93
N ASN A 120 -5.43 8.93 -10.01
CA ASN A 120 -6.11 7.72 -9.53
C ASN A 120 -6.37 7.81 -8.02
N MET A 121 -5.37 8.25 -7.25
CA MET A 121 -5.52 8.44 -5.81
C MET A 121 -6.67 9.42 -5.49
N LYS A 122 -6.68 10.60 -6.11
CA LYS A 122 -7.76 11.59 -5.95
C LYS A 122 -9.13 11.05 -6.31
N LYS A 123 -9.22 10.20 -7.34
CA LYS A 123 -10.46 9.56 -7.76
C LYS A 123 -10.99 8.62 -6.66
N VAL A 124 -10.12 7.78 -6.11
CA VAL A 124 -10.46 6.84 -5.04
C VAL A 124 -10.90 7.56 -3.76
N MET A 125 -10.27 8.68 -3.43
CA MET A 125 -10.67 9.47 -2.25
C MET A 125 -12.09 10.06 -2.35
N LYS A 126 -12.51 10.46 -3.56
CA LYS A 126 -13.72 11.27 -3.78
C LYS A 126 -14.95 10.49 -4.21
N LEU A 127 -14.78 9.38 -4.94
CA LEU A 127 -15.92 8.69 -5.55
C LEU A 127 -16.53 7.68 -4.59
N LYS A 128 -17.85 7.78 -4.41
CA LYS A 128 -18.65 6.87 -3.57
C LYS A 128 -18.64 5.41 -4.03
N LEU A 129 -18.27 5.15 -5.28
CA LEU A 129 -18.21 3.79 -5.81
C LEU A 129 -17.17 2.92 -5.07
N TYR A 130 -16.22 3.54 -4.37
CA TYR A 130 -15.23 2.84 -3.54
C TYR A 130 -15.65 2.69 -2.07
N ASP A 131 -16.78 3.27 -1.65
CA ASP A 131 -17.20 3.29 -0.24
C ASP A 131 -17.44 1.87 0.31
N LYS A 132 -17.88 0.94 -0.54
CA LYS A 132 -18.11 -0.45 -0.12
C LYS A 132 -16.81 -1.15 0.27
N PHE A 133 -15.74 -0.99 -0.52
CA PHE A 133 -14.42 -1.52 -0.18
C PHE A 133 -13.96 -1.00 1.18
N TRP A 134 -14.09 0.32 1.40
CA TRP A 134 -13.70 0.94 2.67
C TRP A 134 -14.55 0.46 3.85
N LYS A 135 -15.86 0.24 3.62
CA LYS A 135 -16.76 -0.32 4.63
C LYS A 135 -16.35 -1.75 5.01
N GLU A 136 -16.09 -2.61 4.03
CA GLU A 136 -15.66 -4.00 4.27
C GLU A 136 -14.31 -4.02 5.00
N LEU A 137 -13.38 -3.14 4.63
CA LEU A 137 -12.10 -2.99 5.33
C LEU A 137 -12.29 -2.51 6.77
N ASN A 138 -13.16 -1.52 7.01
CA ASN A 138 -13.47 -1.05 8.36
C ASN A 138 -14.12 -2.15 9.23
N GLU A 139 -15.07 -2.90 8.68
CA GLU A 139 -15.68 -4.06 9.35
C GLU A 139 -14.62 -5.12 9.68
N SER A 140 -13.67 -5.36 8.77
CA SER A 140 -12.58 -6.31 9.01
C SER A 140 -11.59 -5.87 10.09
N LEU A 141 -11.56 -4.59 10.49
CA LEU A 141 -10.65 -4.06 11.51
C LEU A 141 -11.33 -3.83 12.86
N TYR A 142 -12.65 -3.95 12.93
CA TYR A 142 -13.41 -3.70 14.15
C TYR A 142 -12.93 -4.59 15.31
N ASN A 143 -12.60 -3.97 16.45
CA ASN A 143 -12.03 -4.62 17.65
C ASN A 143 -10.72 -5.39 17.41
N LYS A 144 -9.97 -5.07 16.35
CA LYS A 144 -8.65 -5.67 16.09
C LYS A 144 -7.53 -4.69 16.37
N ASN A 145 -6.34 -5.25 16.60
CA ASN A 145 -5.10 -4.48 16.65
C ASN A 145 -4.55 -4.31 15.23
N LEU A 146 -4.00 -3.13 14.95
CA LEU A 146 -3.35 -2.82 13.68
C LEU A 146 -1.83 -2.82 13.88
N ILE A 147 -1.12 -3.57 13.04
CA ILE A 147 0.34 -3.61 13.02
C ILE A 147 0.81 -3.13 11.65
N LEU A 148 1.61 -2.07 11.63
CA LEU A 148 2.36 -1.65 10.45
C LEU A 148 3.74 -2.31 10.49
N LEU A 149 4.04 -3.11 9.48
CA LEU A 149 5.26 -3.91 9.37
C LEU A 149 5.89 -3.73 7.99
N GLY A 150 7.20 -3.47 7.94
CA GLY A 150 7.94 -3.35 6.68
C GLY A 150 7.54 -2.13 5.84
N ILE A 151 7.03 -1.08 6.48
CA ILE A 151 6.53 0.13 5.82
C ILE A 151 7.57 1.24 5.88
N ASN A 152 7.87 1.84 4.73
CA ASN A 152 8.58 3.12 4.64
C ASN A 152 7.57 4.29 4.76
N LEU A 153 7.80 5.26 5.62
CA LEU A 153 6.88 6.37 5.86
C LEU A 153 7.14 7.57 4.95
N ASP A 154 7.40 7.30 3.68
CA ASP A 154 7.47 8.34 2.65
C ASP A 154 6.12 9.04 2.45
N SER A 155 6.15 10.17 1.73
CA SER A 155 4.97 11.00 1.49
C SER A 155 3.79 10.24 0.85
N ASP A 156 4.06 9.38 -0.14
CA ASP A 156 2.99 8.63 -0.81
C ASP A 156 2.37 7.61 0.14
N THR A 157 3.20 6.93 0.94
CA THR A 157 2.74 5.96 1.94
C THR A 157 1.92 6.61 3.05
N LYS A 158 2.37 7.76 3.57
CA LYS A 158 1.61 8.57 4.54
C LYS A 158 0.25 9.00 3.96
N ASP A 159 0.20 9.42 2.69
CA ASP A 159 -1.06 9.79 2.03
C ASP A 159 -2.03 8.60 1.91
N ILE A 160 -1.51 7.40 1.63
CA ILE A 160 -2.31 6.16 1.57
C ILE A 160 -2.85 5.76 2.94
N LEU A 161 -1.99 5.83 3.98
CA LEU A 161 -2.40 5.53 5.35
C LEU A 161 -3.44 6.54 5.84
N ASN A 162 -3.23 7.84 5.60
CA ASN A 162 -4.19 8.90 5.91
C ASN A 162 -5.54 8.65 5.23
N LEU A 163 -5.53 8.26 3.95
CA LEU A 163 -6.74 7.88 3.24
C LEU A 163 -7.44 6.73 3.94
N GLY A 164 -6.73 5.64 4.22
CA GLY A 164 -7.28 4.49 4.93
C GLY A 164 -7.89 4.88 6.27
N PHE A 165 -7.14 5.57 7.12
CA PHE A 165 -7.58 5.99 8.45
C PHE A 165 -8.77 6.95 8.41
N SER A 166 -8.85 7.83 7.40
CA SER A 166 -10.00 8.72 7.22
C SER A 166 -11.32 7.98 6.89
N LYS A 167 -11.21 6.72 6.46
CA LYS A 167 -12.35 5.87 6.06
C LYS A 167 -12.68 4.81 7.10
N MET A 168 -11.93 4.74 8.19
CA MET A 168 -12.05 3.71 9.22
C MET A 168 -12.35 4.35 10.58
N ASP A 169 -13.14 3.66 11.40
CA ASP A 169 -13.25 3.97 12.82
C ASP A 169 -12.20 3.16 13.58
N LEU A 170 -11.10 3.83 13.91
CA LEU A 170 -9.97 3.24 14.63
C LEU A 170 -9.98 3.59 16.13
N SER A 171 -11.08 4.13 16.65
CA SER A 171 -11.16 4.62 18.04
C SER A 171 -10.90 3.53 19.09
N THR A 172 -11.19 2.27 18.77
CA THR A 172 -10.98 1.11 19.65
C THR A 172 -9.78 0.25 19.23
N THR A 173 -9.06 0.62 18.17
CA THR A 173 -7.96 -0.17 17.60
C THR A 173 -6.64 0.26 18.23
N SER A 174 -5.94 -0.68 18.88
CA SER A 174 -4.55 -0.43 19.27
C SER A 174 -3.65 -0.52 18.04
N LYS A 175 -2.80 0.48 17.85
CA LYS A 175 -1.96 0.64 16.67
C LYS A 175 -0.49 0.47 17.04
N TYR A 176 0.23 -0.36 16.29
CA TYR A 176 1.64 -0.67 16.51
C TYR A 176 2.44 -0.46 15.22
N PHE A 177 3.63 0.10 15.35
CA PHE A 177 4.57 0.27 14.25
C PHE A 177 5.84 -0.50 14.59
N VAL A 178 6.19 -1.46 13.72
CA VAL A 178 7.34 -2.35 13.90
C VAL A 178 8.45 -1.92 12.94
N THR A 179 9.62 -1.60 13.48
CA THR A 179 10.80 -1.23 12.71
C THR A 179 12.08 -1.73 13.36
N SER A 180 13.04 -2.14 12.53
CA SER A 180 14.42 -2.42 12.93
C SER A 180 15.37 -1.24 12.68
N SER A 181 14.88 -0.20 12.01
CA SER A 181 15.66 0.98 11.64
C SER A 181 15.24 2.21 12.46
N PRO A 182 16.19 3.07 12.86
CA PRO A 182 15.88 4.36 13.46
C PRO A 182 14.99 5.19 12.54
N LEU A 183 13.99 5.84 13.13
CA LEU A 183 13.07 6.72 12.41
C LEU A 183 13.62 8.14 12.35
N SER A 184 13.24 8.87 11.30
CA SER A 184 13.43 10.32 11.30
C SER A 184 12.52 10.97 12.35
N LEU A 185 12.89 12.16 12.83
CA LEU A 185 12.05 12.93 13.75
C LEU A 185 10.67 13.25 13.15
N GLU A 186 10.60 13.42 11.83
CA GLU A 186 9.34 13.66 11.12
C GLU A 186 8.44 12.42 11.17
N ASP A 187 8.98 11.24 10.88
CA ASP A 187 8.23 9.97 10.88
C ASP A 187 7.76 9.58 12.27
N GLU A 188 8.62 9.75 13.28
CA GLU A 188 8.27 9.52 14.68
C GLU A 188 7.14 10.45 15.12
N SER A 189 7.23 11.74 14.79
CA SER A 189 6.18 12.72 15.07
C SER A 189 4.86 12.36 14.38
N TRP A 190 4.93 11.92 13.12
CA TRP A 190 3.74 11.50 12.37
C TRP A 190 3.07 10.26 13.01
N LEU A 191 3.86 9.26 13.41
CA LEU A 191 3.36 8.06 14.09
C LEU A 191 2.70 8.37 15.44
N ILE A 192 3.33 9.22 16.26
CA ILE A 192 2.78 9.65 17.55
C ILE A 192 1.46 10.40 17.34
N SER A 193 1.40 11.31 16.34
CA SER A 193 0.17 12.05 16.03
C SER A 193 -0.99 11.16 15.56
N ASN A 194 -0.68 9.95 15.08
CA ASN A 194 -1.65 8.94 14.67
C ASN A 194 -1.84 7.82 15.72
N GLU A 195 -1.30 8.02 16.94
CA GLU A 195 -1.44 7.14 18.11
C GLU A 195 -0.79 5.75 17.97
N PHE A 196 0.29 5.67 17.18
CA PHE A 196 1.07 4.44 17.07
C PHE A 196 1.99 4.23 18.26
N LYS A 197 2.02 2.99 18.76
CA LYS A 197 3.03 2.51 19.70
C LYS A 197 4.20 1.91 18.93
N PHE A 198 5.42 2.22 19.36
CA PHE A 198 6.64 1.69 18.73
C PHE A 198 6.97 0.31 19.28
N VAL A 199 7.31 -0.60 18.37
CA VAL A 199 7.93 -1.88 18.67
C VAL A 199 9.23 -1.91 17.89
N TYR A 200 10.34 -1.70 18.59
CA TYR A 200 11.66 -1.86 18.00
C TYR A 200 12.01 -3.34 18.00
N ASP A 201 12.47 -3.83 16.86
CA ASP A 201 13.11 -5.14 16.79
C ASP A 201 14.47 -4.98 17.49
N ASP A 202 14.51 -5.27 18.78
CA ASP A 202 15.78 -5.33 19.50
C ASP A 202 16.51 -6.58 18.97
N ASP A 203 17.64 -6.40 18.29
CA ASP A 203 18.57 -7.47 17.89
C ASP A 203 19.16 -8.18 19.14
N ARG A 204 18.29 -8.83 19.91
CA ARG A 204 18.63 -9.66 21.06
C ARG A 204 17.79 -10.92 21.02
N ASP A 205 18.30 -11.88 20.27
CA ASP A 205 18.67 -13.22 20.78
C ASP A 205 19.68 -13.89 19.85
#